data_AF-A0A2E2QXZ8-F1
#
_entry.id   AF-A0A2E2QXZ8-F1
#
_cell.length_a   1.000
_cell.length_b   1.000
_cell.length_c   1.000
_cell.angle_alpha   90.00
_cell.angle_beta   90.00
_cell.angle_gamma   90.00
#
_symmetry.space_group_name_H-M   'P 1'
#
loop_
_entity.id
_entity.type
_entity.pdbx_description
1 polymer ?
#
loop_
_entity_poly.entity_id
_entity_poly.type
_entity_poly.pdbx_seq_one_letter_code
_entity_poly.pdbx_strand_id
1 'polypeptide(L)' 'MKNLFSFFSQDIAIDLGTANTLIYVKGKGIVLNEPSVV' A
#
# COMPACT_ATOMS: atom_id res chain seq x y z
N MET A 1 25.72 3.20 -7.64
CA MET A 1 25.30 3.41 -6.23
C MET A 1 23.79 3.32 -6.19
N LYS A 2 23.21 2.32 -5.50
CA LYS A 2 21.76 2.28 -5.33
C LYS A 2 21.39 3.43 -4.38
N ASN A 3 20.49 4.28 -4.84
CA ASN A 3 20.09 5.54 -4.21
C ASN A 3 19.66 5.27 -2.76
N LEU A 4 20.21 5.98 -1.75
CA LEU A 4 19.83 5.82 -0.33
C LEU A 4 18.31 6.02 -0.14
N PHE A 5 17.69 6.85 -0.97
CA PHE A 5 16.24 7.04 -1.06
C PHE A 5 15.45 5.77 -1.41
N SER A 6 16.04 4.82 -2.15
CA SER A 6 15.40 3.53 -2.46
C SER A 6 15.17 2.69 -1.20
N PHE A 7 15.95 2.89 -0.13
CA PHE A 7 15.78 2.14 1.12
C PHE A 7 14.60 2.66 1.96
N PHE A 8 14.17 3.91 1.71
CA PHE A 8 13.04 4.54 2.39
C PHE A 8 11.74 4.53 1.57
N SER A 9 11.82 4.19 0.28
CA SER A 9 10.65 4.00 -0.57
C SER A 9 9.94 2.70 -0.18
N GLN A 10 8.70 2.77 0.31
CA GLN A 10 7.86 1.59 0.50
C GLN A 10 7.12 1.28 -0.80
N ASP A 11 7.31 0.06 -1.32
CA ASP A 11 6.52 -0.46 -2.42
C ASP A 11 5.09 -0.71 -1.93
N ILE A 12 4.15 0.13 -2.38
CA ILE A 12 2.73 0.10 -2.02
C ILE A 12 1.89 -0.25 -3.24
N ALA A 13 0.87 -1.08 -3.04
CA ALA A 13 -0.23 -1.27 -3.99
C ALA A 13 -1.54 -0.89 -3.30
N ILE A 14 -2.42 -0.19 -4.02
CA ILE A 14 -3.74 0.23 -3.53
C ILE A 14 -4.79 -0.38 -4.44
N ASP A 15 -5.75 -1.06 -3.84
CA ASP A 15 -6.97 -1.53 -4.50
C ASP A 15 -8.13 -0.63 -4.08
N LEU A 16 -8.74 0.04 -5.05
CA LEU A 16 -9.84 0.98 -4.85
C LEU A 16 -11.14 0.35 -5.36
N GLY A 17 -11.66 -0.57 -4.56
CA GLY A 17 -12.96 -1.18 -4.80
C GLY A 17 -14.11 -0.24 -4.46
N THR A 18 -15.27 -0.49 -5.07
CA THR A 18 -16.51 0.26 -4.78
C THR A 18 -16.98 0.09 -3.34
N ALA A 19 -16.73 -1.08 -2.73
CA ALA A 19 -17.11 -1.38 -1.35
C ALA A 19 -15.97 -1.20 -0.35
N ASN A 20 -14.73 -1.52 -0.74
CA ASN A 20 -13.57 -1.52 0.15
C ASN A 20 -12.34 -0.94 -0.54
N THR A 21 -11.52 -0.25 0.26
CA THR A 21 -10.17 0.16 -0.10
C THR A 21 -9.19 -0.73 0.64
N LEU A 22 -8.25 -1.34 -0.10
CA LEU A 22 -7.19 -2.14 0.46
C LEU A 22 -5.83 -1.53 0.15
N ILE A 23 -4.91 -1.60 1.10
CA ILE A 23 -3.51 -1.21 0.91
C ILE A 23 -2.63 -2.42 1.20
N TYR A 24 -1.77 -2.76 0.25
CA TYR A 24 -0.72 -3.77 0.39
C TYR A 24 0.64 -3.11 0.44
N VAL A 25 1.50 -3.55 1.36
CA VAL A 25 2.91 -3.16 1.42
C VAL A 25 3.77 -4.39 1.19
N LYS A 26 4.70 -4.31 0.23
CA LYS A 26 5.62 -5.41 -0.08
C LYS A 26 6.39 -5.84 1.18
N GLY A 27 6.32 -7.14 1.47
CA GLY A 27 6.95 -7.73 2.66
C GLY A 27 6.18 -7.56 3.97
N LYS A 28 5.03 -6.85 3.98
CA LYS A 28 4.13 -6.75 5.13
C LYS A 28 2.75 -7.34 4.89
N GLY A 29 2.31 -7.47 3.63
CA GLY A 29 0.97 -7.94 3.31
C GLY A 29 -0.05 -6.81 3.22
N ILE A 30 -1.34 -7.14 3.38
CA ILE A 30 -2.43 -6.17 3.44
C ILE A 30 -2.34 -5.46 4.80
N VAL A 31 -2.14 -4.14 4.77
CA VAL A 31 -2.00 -3.29 5.96
C VAL A 31 -3.23 -2.42 6.22
N LEU A 32 -4.13 -2.30 5.25
CA LEU A 32 -5.43 -1.61 5.38
C LEU A 32 -6.49 -2.38 4.59
N ASN A 33 -7.67 -2.52 5.16
CA ASN A 33 -8.87 -3.03 4.51
C ASN A 33 -10.09 -2.35 5.15
N GLU A 34 -10.52 -1.23 4.59
CA GLU A 34 -11.59 -0.39 5.13
C GLU A 34 -12.72 -0.23 4.10
N PRO A 35 -13.97 0.03 4.51
CA PRO A 35 -15.03 0.42 3.59
C PRO A 35 -14.68 1.69 2.80
N SER A 36 -14.99 1.72 1.51
CA SER A 36 -14.79 2.89 0.62
C SER A 36 -15.90 3.93 0.83
N VAL A 37 -15.87 4.61 1.97
CA VAL A 37 -16.86 5.63 2.38
C VAL A 37 -16.12 6.90 2.83
N VAL A 38 -16.78 8.06 2.72
CA VAL A 38 -16.26 9.38 3.15
C VAL A 38 -16.91 9.79 4.45
#